data_AF-A0A524CNM1-F1
#
_entry.id   AF-A0A524CNM1-F1
#
_cell.length_a   1.000
_cell.length_b   1.000
_cell.length_c   1.000
_cell.angle_alpha   90.00
_cell.angle_beta   90.00
_cell.angle_gamma   90.00
#
_symmetry.space_group_name_H-M   'P 1'
#
loop_
_entity.id
_entity.type
_entity.pdbx_description
1 polymer ?
#
loop_
_entity_poly.entity_id
_entity_poly.type
_entity_poly.pdbx_seq_one_letter_code
_entity_poly.pdbx_strand_id
1 'polypeptide(L)'
;MSFFPEEIMQRIRFLHFKIKHLEEALEKEEESFDLDDLNLINEYTMILNVDYHNKSHKSILKEIDITQSFQDPANNREIEIFDIMFECA
;
A
#
# COMPACT_ATOMS: atom_id res chain seq x y z
N MET A 1 13.45 16.67 -2.21
CA MET A 1 13.49 15.80 -1.01
C MET A 1 12.30 14.86 -1.13
N SER A 2 12.55 13.56 -1.08
CA SER A 2 11.48 12.55 -1.01
C SER A 2 10.74 12.65 0.31
N PHE A 3 9.48 12.24 0.33
CA PHE A 3 8.67 12.25 1.56
C PHE A 3 9.19 11.24 2.59
N PHE A 4 9.55 10.05 2.13
CA PHE A 4 10.19 9.02 2.95
C PHE A 4 11.70 8.95 2.66
N PRO A 5 12.54 8.59 3.66
CA PRO A 5 13.93 8.19 3.41
C PRO A 5 14.01 6.98 2.48
N GLU A 6 15.10 6.86 1.70
CA GLU A 6 15.27 5.76 0.71
C GLU A 6 15.11 4.36 1.32
N GLU A 7 15.69 4.12 2.50
CA GLU A 7 15.56 2.83 3.20
C GLU A 7 14.11 2.50 3.54
N ILE A 8 13.32 3.51 3.92
CA ILE A 8 11.90 3.36 4.23
C ILE A 8 11.11 3.13 2.95
N MET A 9 11.43 3.82 1.85
CA MET A 9 10.80 3.59 0.54
C MET A 9 11.03 2.16 0.05
N GLN A 10 12.25 1.63 0.20
CA GLN A 10 12.57 0.25 -0.14
C GLN A 10 11.80 -0.75 0.73
N ARG A 11 11.66 -0.46 2.03
CA ARG A 11 10.86 -1.30 2.93
C ARG A 11 9.38 -1.28 2.57
N ILE A 12 8.82 -0.11 2.27
CA ILE A 12 7.44 0.06 1.80
C ILE A 12 7.20 -0.77 0.53
N ARG A 13 8.09 -0.69 -0.46
CA ARG A 13 7.99 -1.49 -1.70
C ARG A 13 8.00 -2.99 -1.44
N PHE A 14 8.91 -3.45 -0.58
CA PHE A 14 9.00 -4.85 -0.20
C PHE A 14 7.72 -5.35 0.49
N LEU A 15 7.21 -4.58 1.46
CA LEU A 15 5.98 -4.91 2.17
C LEU A 15 4.78 -4.89 1.23
N HIS A 16 4.68 -3.90 0.35
CA HIS A 16 3.62 -3.81 -0.67
C HIS A 16 3.59 -5.05 -1.56
N PHE A 17 4.76 -5.47 -2.06
CA PHE A 17 4.91 -6.68 -2.87
C PHE A 17 4.43 -7.93 -2.12
N LYS A 18 4.83 -8.09 -0.86
CA LYS A 18 4.43 -9.23 -0.02
C LYS A 18 2.93 -9.28 0.23
N ILE A 19 2.34 -8.13 0.58
CA ILE A 19 0.90 -8.01 0.81
C ILE A 19 0.12 -8.33 -0.47
N LYS A 20 0.58 -7.88 -1.64
CA LYS A 20 -0.05 -8.23 -2.93
C LYS A 20 -0.03 -9.73 -3.22
N HIS A 21 1.05 -10.42 -2.89
CA HIS A 21 1.11 -11.88 -3.04
C HIS A 21 0.15 -12.59 -2.10
N LEU A 22 0.04 -12.12 -0.86
CA LEU A 22 -0.91 -12.62 0.13
C LEU A 22 -2.36 -12.40 -0.33
N GLU A 23 -2.69 -11.23 -0.88
CA GLU A 23 -3.99 -10.95 -1.49
C GLU A 23 -4.32 -11.93 -2.62
N GLU A 24 -3.39 -12.13 -3.57
CA GLU A 24 -3.58 -13.06 -4.69
C GLU A 24 -3.75 -14.51 -4.24
N ALA A 25 -3.03 -14.93 -3.20
CA ALA A 25 -3.11 -16.29 -2.67
C ALA A 25 -4.42 -16.51 -1.88
N LEU A 26 -4.89 -15.49 -1.16
CA LEU A 26 -6.21 -15.48 -0.52
C LEU A 26 -7.35 -15.58 -1.56
N GLU A 27 -7.26 -14.85 -2.67
CA GLU A 27 -8.25 -14.93 -3.76
C GLU A 27 -8.33 -16.32 -4.39
N LYS A 28 -7.21 -17.04 -4.44
CA LYS A 28 -7.13 -18.40 -4.99
C LYS A 28 -7.50 -19.50 -3.97
N GLU A 29 -7.80 -19.11 -2.73
CA GLU A 29 -7.97 -20.05 -1.59
C GLU A 29 -6.74 -20.95 -1.38
N GLU A 30 -5.55 -20.48 -1.79
CA GLU A 30 -4.31 -21.27 -1.84
C GLU A 30 -3.47 -21.14 -0.55
N GLU A 31 -3.74 -20.17 0.33
CA GLU A 31 -2.91 -19.89 1.51
C GLU A 31 -3.64 -20.00 2.86
N SER A 32 -2.94 -20.62 3.80
CA SER A 32 -3.14 -20.37 5.23
C SER A 32 -2.23 -19.22 5.64
N PHE A 33 -2.80 -18.07 6.02
CA PHE A 33 -2.03 -16.96 6.58
C PHE A 33 -1.59 -17.28 8.01
N ASP A 34 -0.38 -16.87 8.37
CA ASP A 34 0.14 -17.01 9.73
C ASP A 34 0.25 -15.65 10.45
N LEU A 35 0.76 -15.68 11.68
CA LEU A 35 0.92 -14.47 12.48
C LEU A 35 1.99 -13.54 11.90
N ASP A 36 2.99 -14.08 11.21
CA ASP A 36 4.07 -13.28 10.62
C ASP A 36 3.56 -12.48 9.41
N ASP A 37 2.63 -13.04 8.62
CA ASP A 37 1.94 -12.30 7.56
C ASP A 37 1.15 -11.10 8.11
N LEU A 38 0.46 -11.28 9.24
CA LEU A 38 -0.24 -10.20 9.93
C LEU A 38 0.72 -9.11 10.45
N ASN A 39 1.92 -9.51 10.89
CA ASN A 39 2.96 -8.56 11.29
C ASN A 39 3.45 -7.71 10.11
N LEU A 40 3.55 -8.28 8.91
CA LEU A 40 3.93 -7.53 7.70
C LEU A 40 2.86 -6.49 7.34
N ILE A 41 1.58 -6.83 7.42
CA ILE A 41 0.47 -5.89 7.21
C ILE A 41 0.52 -4.77 8.26
N ASN A 42 0.67 -5.12 9.54
CA ASN A 42 0.73 -4.14 10.61
C ASN A 42 1.91 -3.16 10.44
N GLU A 43 3.09 -3.68 10.10
CA GLU A 43 4.26 -2.84 9.82
C GLU A 43 4.01 -1.88 8.65
N TYR A 44 3.44 -2.39 7.55
CA TYR A 44 3.10 -1.58 6.38
C TYR A 44 2.12 -0.46 6.71
N THR A 45 1.06 -0.78 7.46
CA THR A 45 0.08 0.20 7.94
C THR A 45 0.73 1.23 8.86
N MET A 46 1.59 0.82 9.80
CA MET A 46 2.28 1.75 10.70
C MET A 46 3.22 2.71 9.94
N ILE A 47 3.95 2.22 8.95
CA ILE A 47 4.86 3.07 8.15
C ILE A 47 4.08 4.11 7.34
N LEU A 48 2.91 3.73 6.81
CA LEU A 48 2.08 4.61 6.01
C LEU A 48 1.12 5.47 6.85
N ASN A 49 0.93 5.18 8.13
CA ASN A 49 0.12 5.97 9.05
C ASN A 49 0.92 7.16 9.60
N VAL A 50 1.15 8.15 8.74
CA VAL A 50 1.89 9.37 9.06
C VAL A 50 1.09 10.60 8.63
N ASP A 51 1.40 11.76 9.22
CA ASP A 51 0.79 13.01 8.80
C ASP A 51 1.36 13.45 7.44
N TYR A 52 0.55 13.30 6.40
CA TYR A 52 0.87 13.71 5.03
C TYR A 52 0.78 15.22 4.82
N HIS A 53 0.25 15.98 5.79
CA HIS A 53 0.02 17.41 5.72
C HIS A 53 -0.65 17.82 4.39
N ASN A 54 -0.08 18.79 3.68
CA ASN A 54 -0.55 19.25 2.37
C ASN A 54 0.17 18.56 1.19
N LYS A 55 0.83 17.41 1.41
CA LYS A 55 1.53 16.69 0.35
C LYS A 55 0.55 15.89 -0.49
N SER A 56 0.82 15.84 -1.79
CA SER A 56 0.02 15.02 -2.71
C SER A 56 0.33 13.55 -2.50
N HIS A 57 -0.65 12.77 -2.04
CA HIS A 57 -0.57 11.31 -1.94
C HIS A 57 -0.17 10.68 -3.27
N LYS A 58 -0.72 11.18 -4.39
CA LYS A 58 -0.34 10.73 -5.74
C LYS A 58 1.16 10.90 -6.02
N SER A 59 1.76 12.02 -5.60
CA SER A 59 3.20 12.22 -5.73
C SER A 59 4.00 11.26 -4.86
N ILE A 60 3.54 11.03 -3.62
CA ILE A 60 4.21 10.13 -2.68
C ILE A 60 4.14 8.68 -3.15
N LEU A 61 2.96 8.21 -3.58
CA LEU A 61 2.77 6.89 -4.19
C LEU A 61 3.68 6.70 -5.41
N LYS A 62 3.93 7.77 -6.19
CA LYS A 62 4.90 7.76 -7.30
C LYS A 62 6.31 7.53 -6.83
N GLU A 63 6.71 8.26 -5.77
CA GLU A 63 8.05 8.18 -5.21
C GLU A 63 8.34 6.77 -4.69
N ILE A 64 7.35 6.12 -4.08
CA ILE A 64 7.48 4.76 -3.54
C ILE A 64 7.13 3.65 -4.55
N ASP A 65 6.88 3.98 -5.82
CA ASP A 65 6.58 3.01 -6.90
C ASP A 65 5.37 2.10 -6.61
N ILE A 66 4.32 2.69 -6.01
CA ILE A 66 3.04 2.03 -5.77
C ILE A 66 2.03 2.48 -6.82
N THR A 67 1.19 1.55 -7.26
CA THR A 67 0.15 1.80 -8.26
C THR A 67 -0.77 2.93 -7.79
N GLN A 68 -1.02 3.89 -8.68
CA GLN A 68 -1.77 5.12 -8.36
C GLN A 68 -3.20 5.11 -8.88
N SER A 69 -3.56 4.08 -9.64
CA SER A 69 -4.88 3.92 -10.20
C SER A 69 -5.21 2.44 -10.28
N PHE A 70 -6.50 2.14 -10.23
CA PHE A 70 -7.01 0.83 -10.58
C PHE A 70 -8.17 0.99 -11.54
N GLN A 71 -8.33 0.01 -12.43
CA GLN A 71 -9.47 -0.05 -13.32
C GLN A 71 -10.64 -0.69 -12.56
N ASP A 72 -11.74 0.02 -12.42
CA ASP A 72 -12.98 -0.51 -11.86
C ASP A 72 -13.65 -1.40 -12.91
N PRO A 73 -13.66 -2.74 -12.73
CA PRO A 73 -14.23 -3.65 -13.72
C PRO A 73 -15.77 -3.53 -13.80
N ALA A 74 -16.43 -3.02 -12.74
CA ALA A 74 -17.89 -2.88 -12.71
C ALA A 74 -18.37 -1.63 -13.46
N ASN A 75 -17.62 -0.52 -13.38
CA ASN A 75 -17.99 0.76 -13.98
C ASN A 75 -17.12 1.15 -15.20
N ASN A 76 -16.17 0.29 -15.59
CA ASN A 76 -15.21 0.50 -16.69
C ASN A 76 -14.57 1.90 -16.69
N ARG A 77 -14.13 2.34 -15.51
CA ARG A 77 -13.50 3.64 -15.29
C ARG A 77 -12.19 3.46 -14.55
N GLU A 78 -11.22 4.32 -14.85
CA GLU A 78 -10.00 4.40 -14.07
C GLU A 78 -10.28 5.21 -12.80
N ILE A 79 -9.99 4.62 -11.64
CA ILE A 79 -10.10 5.27 -10.35
C ILE A 79 -8.68 5.60 -9.90
N GLU A 80 -8.37 6.88 -9.76
CA GLU A 80 -7.12 7.33 -9.14
C GLU A 80 -7.20 7.10 -7.63
N ILE A 81 -6.18 6.46 -7.07
CA ILE A 81 -6.03 6.20 -5.63
C ILE A 81 -5.60 7.52 -4.99
N PHE A 82 -6.60 8.29 -4.55
CA PHE A 82 -6.39 9.51 -3.77
C PHE A 82 -6.40 9.26 -2.27
N ASP A 83 -7.08 8.21 -1.83
CA ASP A 83 -7.37 7.93 -0.43
C ASP A 83 -6.73 6.61 0.01
N ILE A 84 -5.48 6.68 0.46
CA ILE A 84 -5.06 5.78 1.54
C ILE A 84 -5.15 6.60 2.83
N MET A 85 -6.37 6.99 3.21
CA MET A 85 -6.60 7.50 4.57
C MET A 85 -6.72 6.28 5.49
N PHE A 86 -5.59 5.79 6.01
CA PHE A 86 -5.61 5.04 7.25
C PHE A 86 -5.69 6.02 8.42
N GLU A 87 -6.80 6.76 8.53
CA GLU A 87 -7.15 7.38 9.81
C GLU A 87 -7.61 6.27 10.75
N CYS A 88 -6.68 5.62 11.43
CA CYS A 88 -7.01 4.86 12.63
C CYS A 88 -7.19 5.87 13.76
N ALA A 89 -8.42 6.38 13.90
CA ALA A 89 -8.89 7.06 15.11
C ALA A 89 -9.16 6.05 16.24
#